data_AF-H0AE46-F1
#
_entry.id   AF-H0AE46-F1
#
_cell.length_a   1.000
_cell.length_b   1.000
_cell.length_c   1.000
_cell.angle_alpha   90.00
_cell.angle_beta   90.00
_cell.angle_gamma   90.00
#
_symmetry.space_group_name_H-M   'P 1'
#
loop_
_entity.id
_entity.type
_entity.pdbx_description
1 polymer ?
#
loop_
_entity_poly.entity_id
_entity_poly.type
_entity_poly.pdbx_seq_one_letter_code
_entity_poly.pdbx_strand_id
1 'polypeptide(L)'
;MCFLTVIIYIRPLESSRDLQWKSLAFDLEVIDEDIVMASFYSEKFRKVLSLKDTDLEFVEEVEDQAEMLERFIEIVEDQKADILLGYNTDEFDFDILRDKADETGVTLALGRNGERMKFNRRGRFKGARIKGRMHLDLYPFVTHV
;
A
#
# COMPACT_ATOMS: atom_id res chain seq x y z
N MET A 1 39.56 27.88 -32.37
CA MET A 1 38.29 27.23 -32.75
C MET A 1 38.54 25.73 -32.83
N CYS A 2 38.01 24.96 -31.87
CA CYS A 2 37.94 23.50 -31.98
C CYS A 2 36.65 23.08 -31.27
N PHE A 3 35.61 22.77 -32.05
CA PHE A 3 34.37 22.20 -31.53
C PHE A 3 34.59 20.71 -31.35
N LEU A 4 34.56 20.23 -30.10
CA LEU A 4 34.54 18.82 -29.77
C LEU A 4 33.07 18.36 -29.77
N THR A 5 32.62 17.76 -30.87
CA THR A 5 31.29 17.13 -30.93
C THR A 5 31.35 15.79 -30.21
N VAL A 6 30.76 15.71 -29.01
CA VAL A 6 30.50 14.43 -28.33
C VAL A 6 29.23 13.84 -28.91
N ILE A 7 29.37 12.81 -29.76
CA ILE A 7 28.23 12.00 -30.21
C ILE A 7 27.96 10.96 -29.12
N ILE A 8 26.90 11.16 -28.36
CA ILE A 8 26.39 10.16 -27.41
C ILE A 8 25.63 9.11 -28.23
N TYR A 9 26.17 7.90 -28.34
CA TYR A 9 25.46 6.76 -28.93
C TYR A 9 24.29 6.38 -28.03
N ILE A 10 23.06 6.71 -28.44
CA ILE A 10 21.85 6.18 -27.83
C ILE A 10 21.68 4.75 -28.36
N ARG A 11 21.94 3.74 -27.51
CA ARG A 11 21.55 2.36 -27.80
C ARG A 11 20.07 2.18 -27.47
N PRO A 12 19.29 1.50 -28.32
CA PRO A 12 17.95 1.07 -27.94
C PRO A 12 18.06 0.22 -26.67
N LEU A 13 17.23 0.55 -25.67
CA LEU A 13 17.08 -0.30 -24.50
C LEU A 13 16.42 -1.60 -24.98
N GLU A 14 17.18 -2.69 -25.07
CA GLU A 14 16.60 -4.03 -25.21
C GLU A 14 15.80 -4.31 -23.95
N SER A 15 14.50 -4.01 -23.99
CA SER A 15 13.61 -4.16 -22.86
C SER A 15 12.52 -5.16 -23.19
N SER A 16 12.80 -6.41 -22.84
CA SER A 16 11.77 -7.30 -22.32
C SER A 16 12.38 -8.06 -21.15
N ARG A 17 12.68 -7.36 -20.04
CA ARG A 17 12.65 -8.05 -18.76
C ARG A 17 11.18 -8.36 -18.54
N ASP A 18 10.83 -9.63 -18.34
CA ASP A 18 9.52 -9.99 -17.78
C ASP A 18 9.41 -9.33 -16.41
N LEU A 19 8.83 -8.13 -16.38
CA LEU A 19 8.56 -7.40 -15.17
C LEU A 19 7.38 -8.11 -14.49
N GLN A 20 7.70 -8.99 -13.54
CA GLN A 20 6.71 -9.55 -12.64
C GLN A 20 6.41 -8.53 -11.55
N TRP A 21 5.25 -7.88 -11.68
CA TRP A 21 4.73 -6.97 -10.66
C TRP A 21 4.32 -7.76 -9.42
N LYS A 22 4.73 -7.29 -8.24
CA LYS A 22 4.29 -7.88 -6.97
C LYS A 22 3.01 -7.21 -6.50
N SER A 23 1.92 -7.95 -6.51
CA SER A 23 0.67 -7.53 -5.91
C SER A 23 0.60 -7.93 -4.44
N LEU A 24 0.01 -7.06 -3.62
CA LEU A 24 -0.37 -7.33 -2.25
C LEU A 24 -1.79 -6.79 -2.05
N ALA A 25 -2.73 -7.67 -1.73
CA ALA A 25 -4.06 -7.29 -1.33
C ALA A 25 -4.12 -7.08 0.18
N PHE A 26 -4.95 -6.15 0.63
CA PHE A 26 -5.26 -5.96 2.04
C PHE A 26 -6.75 -5.64 2.25
N ASP A 27 -7.21 -5.83 3.49
CA ASP A 27 -8.57 -5.53 3.94
C ASP A 27 -8.57 -5.29 5.46
N LEU A 28 -9.43 -4.39 5.94
CA LEU A 28 -9.53 -4.01 7.36
C LEU A 28 -10.87 -4.38 7.97
N GLU A 29 -10.82 -4.92 9.19
CA GLU A 29 -12.00 -5.12 10.04
C GLU A 29 -12.00 -4.07 11.15
N VAL A 30 -13.11 -3.34 11.27
CA VAL A 30 -13.20 -2.15 12.13
C VAL A 30 -14.39 -2.27 13.09
N ILE A 31 -14.17 -2.03 14.37
CA ILE A 31 -15.20 -1.99 15.42
C ILE A 31 -15.03 -0.69 16.19
N ASP A 32 -16.12 0.08 16.35
CA ASP A 32 -16.11 1.36 17.08
C ASP A 32 -14.97 2.29 16.64
N GLU A 33 -14.77 2.39 15.32
CA GLU A 33 -13.72 3.17 14.65
C GLU A 33 -12.29 2.62 14.78
N ASP A 34 -12.04 1.63 15.64
CA ASP A 34 -10.73 0.98 15.79
C ASP A 34 -10.52 -0.18 14.80
N ILE A 35 -9.32 -0.27 14.23
CA ILE A 35 -8.91 -1.40 13.39
C ILE A 35 -8.67 -2.59 14.32
N VAL A 36 -9.55 -3.59 14.29
CA VAL A 36 -9.39 -4.80 15.12
C VAL A 36 -8.57 -5.87 14.41
N MET A 37 -8.62 -5.93 13.08
CA MET A 37 -7.78 -6.79 12.27
C MET A 37 -7.40 -6.14 10.94
N ALA A 38 -6.21 -6.45 10.45
CA ALA A 38 -5.77 -6.10 9.09
C ALA A 38 -5.26 -7.37 8.40
N SER A 39 -5.90 -7.77 7.30
CA SER A 39 -5.53 -8.97 6.56
C SER A 39 -4.73 -8.63 5.31
N PHE A 40 -3.80 -9.51 4.93
CA PHE A 40 -2.90 -9.33 3.78
C PHE A 40 -2.77 -10.61 2.98
N TYR A 41 -2.75 -10.50 1.65
CA TYR A 41 -2.60 -11.64 0.76
C TYR A 41 -1.78 -11.33 -0.50
N SER A 42 -0.87 -12.24 -0.84
CA SER A 42 -0.26 -12.39 -2.16
C SER A 42 -0.05 -13.88 -2.46
N GLU A 43 0.39 -14.24 -3.66
CA GLU A 43 0.62 -15.65 -4.04
C GLU A 43 1.52 -16.42 -3.06
N LYS A 44 2.45 -15.73 -2.39
CA LYS A 44 3.48 -16.34 -1.52
C LYS A 44 3.41 -15.88 -0.06
N PHE A 45 2.42 -15.05 0.28
CA PHE A 45 2.32 -14.46 1.62
C PHE A 45 0.86 -14.31 2.03
N ARG A 46 0.56 -14.69 3.27
CA ARG A 46 -0.70 -14.39 3.94
C ARG A 46 -0.41 -14.07 5.38
N LYS A 47 -1.06 -13.04 5.90
CA LYS A 47 -0.93 -12.63 7.30
C LYS A 47 -2.18 -11.88 7.74
N VAL A 48 -2.51 -11.98 9.01
CA VAL A 48 -3.48 -11.13 9.68
C VAL A 48 -2.78 -10.48 10.87
N LEU A 49 -2.89 -9.16 11.00
CA LEU A 49 -2.59 -8.46 12.25
C LEU A 49 -3.88 -8.41 13.07
N SER A 50 -3.80 -8.61 14.39
CA SER A 50 -4.97 -8.67 15.27
C SER A 50 -4.69 -8.01 16.62
N LEU A 51 -5.65 -7.23 17.14
CA LEU A 51 -5.62 -6.73 18.53
C LEU A 51 -5.99 -7.78 19.58
N LYS A 52 -6.26 -9.01 19.15
CA LYS A 52 -6.63 -10.13 20.02
C LYS A 52 -5.75 -11.32 19.73
N ASP A 53 -5.25 -11.92 20.81
CA ASP A 53 -4.52 -13.18 20.79
C ASP A 53 -5.31 -14.32 20.13
N THR A 54 -4.59 -15.16 19.38
CA THR A 54 -5.11 -16.37 18.74
C THR A 54 -3.99 -17.36 18.41
N ASP A 55 -4.27 -18.66 18.53
CA ASP A 55 -3.30 -19.75 18.30
C ASP A 55 -3.05 -20.07 16.80
N LEU A 56 -3.29 -19.13 15.90
CA LEU A 56 -3.18 -19.34 14.45
C LEU A 56 -1.85 -18.82 13.91
N GLU A 57 -1.06 -19.69 13.27
CA GLU A 57 0.30 -19.38 12.77
C GLU A 57 0.38 -18.17 11.83
N PHE A 58 -0.70 -17.89 11.07
CA PHE A 58 -0.74 -16.77 10.13
C PHE A 58 -1.22 -15.45 10.76
N VAL A 59 -1.57 -15.46 12.05
CA VAL A 59 -2.00 -14.27 12.79
C VAL A 59 -0.84 -13.78 13.64
N GLU A 60 -0.63 -12.48 13.61
CA GLU A 60 0.33 -11.77 14.45
C GLU A 60 -0.46 -10.83 15.36
N GLU A 61 -0.31 -11.03 16.67
CA GLU A 61 -0.90 -10.14 17.67
C GLU A 61 -0.12 -8.81 17.69
N VAL A 62 -0.85 -7.71 17.76
CA VAL A 62 -0.33 -6.36 17.96
C VAL A 62 -1.02 -5.75 19.18
N GLU A 63 -0.31 -4.93 19.94
CA GLU A 63 -0.74 -4.42 21.24
C GLU A 63 -1.75 -3.26 21.11
N ASP A 64 -1.59 -2.41 20.08
CA ASP A 64 -2.42 -1.22 19.90
C ASP A 64 -2.54 -0.76 18.43
N GLN A 65 -3.26 0.36 18.21
CA GLN A 65 -3.45 0.95 16.89
C GLN A 65 -2.14 1.48 16.28
N ALA A 66 -1.17 1.92 17.09
CA ALA A 66 0.10 2.42 16.58
C ALA A 66 0.92 1.26 16.01
N GLU A 67 1.03 0.16 16.75
CA GLU A 67 1.71 -1.05 16.29
C GLU A 67 1.00 -1.67 15.07
N MET A 68 -0.34 -1.68 15.03
CA MET A 68 -1.11 -2.09 13.85
C MET A 68 -0.67 -1.34 12.60
N LEU A 69 -0.52 -0.02 12.68
CA LEU A 69 -0.12 0.82 11.54
C LEU A 69 1.35 0.61 11.17
N GLU A 70 2.25 0.53 12.16
CA GLU A 70 3.67 0.30 11.93
C GLU A 70 3.90 -1.03 11.23
N ARG A 71 3.28 -2.11 11.73
CA ARG A 71 3.35 -3.45 11.14
C ARG A 71 2.69 -3.52 9.77
N PHE A 72 1.58 -2.81 9.54
CA PHE A 72 0.99 -2.68 8.20
C PHE A 72 2.03 -2.11 7.22
N ILE A 73 2.67 -1.00 7.57
CA ILE A 73 3.67 -0.32 6.71
C ILE A 73 4.87 -1.24 6.44
N GLU A 74 5.36 -1.91 7.47
CA GLU A 74 6.48 -2.85 7.38
C GLU A 74 6.14 -4.04 6.46
N ILE A 75 4.95 -4.62 6.57
CA ILE A 75 4.50 -5.71 5.68
C ILE A 75 4.50 -5.24 4.22
N VAL A 76 3.98 -4.04 3.93
CA VAL A 76 3.95 -3.50 2.55
C VAL A 76 5.36 -3.31 1.97
N GLU A 77 6.31 -2.87 2.79
CA GLU A 77 7.71 -2.72 2.38
C GLU A 77 8.42 -4.07 2.22
N ASP A 78 8.26 -4.98 3.18
CA ASP A 78 8.90 -6.31 3.18
C ASP A 78 8.45 -7.16 2.00
N GLN A 79 7.15 -7.12 1.68
CA GLN A 79 6.60 -7.80 0.50
C GLN A 79 7.03 -7.13 -0.81
N LYS A 80 7.63 -5.93 -0.74
CA LYS A 80 8.07 -5.13 -1.88
C LYS A 80 6.93 -4.94 -2.88
N ALA A 81 5.74 -4.62 -2.37
CA ALA A 81 4.53 -4.52 -3.17
C ALA A 81 4.66 -3.42 -4.25
N ASP A 82 4.54 -3.79 -5.52
CA ASP A 82 4.44 -2.82 -6.62
C ASP A 82 3.01 -2.32 -6.77
N ILE A 83 2.05 -3.21 -6.52
CA ILE A 83 0.61 -2.95 -6.62
C ILE A 83 -0.03 -3.28 -5.27
N LEU A 84 -0.67 -2.29 -4.64
CA LEU A 84 -1.48 -2.48 -3.45
C LEU A 84 -2.96 -2.55 -3.87
N LEU A 85 -3.61 -3.67 -3.55
CA LEU A 85 -4.95 -4.03 -3.98
C LEU A 85 -5.92 -4.02 -2.78
N GLY A 86 -7.18 -3.70 -3.05
CA GLY A 86 -8.26 -3.90 -2.09
C GLY A 86 -9.61 -3.61 -2.73
N TYR A 87 -10.68 -3.63 -1.93
CA TYR A 87 -12.04 -3.43 -2.40
C TYR A 87 -12.70 -2.28 -1.64
N ASN A 88 -12.99 -1.17 -2.34
CA ASN A 88 -13.55 0.05 -1.77
C ASN A 88 -12.59 0.79 -0.79
N THR A 89 -11.30 0.51 -0.90
CA THR A 89 -10.22 1.12 -0.11
C THR A 89 -10.14 2.65 -0.18
N ASP A 90 -10.48 3.25 -1.33
CA ASP A 90 -10.46 4.71 -1.51
C ASP A 90 -11.56 5.42 -0.71
N GLU A 91 -12.66 4.74 -0.42
CA GLU A 91 -13.81 5.29 0.31
C GLU A 91 -13.91 4.81 1.77
N PHE A 92 -13.16 3.76 2.16
CA PHE A 92 -13.20 3.19 3.50
C PHE A 92 -11.82 3.08 4.14
N ASP A 93 -11.03 2.06 3.77
CA ASP A 93 -9.82 1.66 4.51
C ASP A 93 -8.82 2.79 4.68
N PHE A 94 -8.57 3.57 3.62
CA PHE A 94 -7.59 4.65 3.70
C PHE A 94 -8.08 5.86 4.50
N ASP A 95 -9.39 6.07 4.63
CA ASP A 95 -9.94 7.08 5.54
C ASP A 95 -9.69 6.63 7.00
N ILE A 96 -9.95 5.36 7.34
CA ILE A 96 -9.66 4.81 8.68
C ILE A 96 -8.15 4.82 8.99
N LEU A 97 -7.29 4.36 8.08
CA LEU A 97 -5.84 4.38 8.26
C LEU A 97 -5.28 5.79 8.48
N ARG A 98 -5.85 6.79 7.80
CA ARG A 98 -5.47 8.19 8.02
C ARG A 98 -5.85 8.64 9.42
N ASP A 99 -7.09 8.41 9.81
CA ASP A 99 -7.61 8.91 11.08
C ASP A 99 -6.83 8.28 12.25
N LYS A 100 -6.51 6.98 12.17
CA LYS A 100 -5.64 6.31 13.15
C LYS A 100 -4.19 6.78 13.11
N ALA A 101 -3.65 7.11 11.94
CA ALA A 101 -2.33 7.71 11.83
C ALA A 101 -2.27 9.09 12.50
N ASP A 102 -3.32 9.89 12.37
CA ASP A 102 -3.44 11.21 13.00
C ASP A 102 -3.60 11.10 14.53
N GLU A 103 -4.37 10.12 15.02
CA GLU A 103 -4.57 9.85 16.45
C GLU A 103 -3.31 9.35 17.16
N THR A 104 -2.58 8.41 16.54
CA THR A 104 -1.40 7.77 17.12
C THR A 104 -0.11 8.56 16.89
N GLY A 105 -0.10 9.47 15.90
CA GLY A 105 1.10 10.17 15.45
C GLY A 105 1.99 9.32 14.52
N VAL A 106 1.59 8.10 14.18
CA VAL A 106 2.31 7.24 13.24
C VAL A 106 2.26 7.86 11.84
N THR A 107 3.40 7.89 11.17
CA THR A 107 3.45 8.39 9.79
C THR A 107 3.07 7.29 8.81
N LEU A 108 1.94 7.45 8.11
CA LEU A 108 1.50 6.51 7.06
C LEU A 108 2.39 6.58 5.80
N ALA A 109 3.56 5.94 5.87
CA ALA A 109 4.63 5.96 4.86
C ALA A 109 4.56 4.78 3.88
N LEU A 110 3.40 4.58 3.24
CA LEU A 110 3.20 3.48 2.28
C LEU A 110 3.91 3.70 0.93
N GLY A 111 4.39 4.91 0.63
CA GLY A 111 5.18 5.18 -0.57
C GLY A 111 6.58 4.56 -0.50
N ARG A 112 7.20 4.31 -1.65
CA ARG A 112 8.58 3.82 -1.71
C ARG A 112 9.53 4.82 -1.05
N ASN A 113 10.58 4.30 -0.40
CA ASN A 113 11.60 5.07 0.31
C ASN A 113 11.02 5.93 1.47
N GLY A 114 9.98 5.44 2.15
CA GLY A 114 9.37 6.13 3.29
C GLY A 114 8.56 7.37 2.91
N GLU A 115 8.17 7.50 1.63
CA GLU A 115 7.35 8.62 1.19
C GLU A 115 5.94 8.53 1.79
N ARG A 116 5.50 9.64 2.39
CA ARG A 116 4.15 9.74 2.98
C ARG A 116 3.07 9.55 1.92
N MET A 117 2.00 8.88 2.31
CA MET A 117 0.81 8.80 1.48
C MET A 117 0.18 10.17 1.29
N LYS A 118 -0.41 10.43 0.12
CA LYS A 118 -1.14 11.66 -0.17
C LYS A 118 -2.56 11.36 -0.54
N PHE A 119 -3.50 12.06 0.09
CA PHE A 119 -4.91 12.00 -0.26
C PHE A 119 -5.20 13.10 -1.27
N ASN A 120 -5.56 12.71 -2.50
CA ASN A 120 -6.00 13.67 -3.50
C ASN A 120 -7.51 13.72 -3.54
N ARG A 121 -8.06 14.93 -3.57
CA ARG A 121 -9.45 15.18 -3.88
C ARG A 121 -9.54 15.89 -5.22
N ARG A 122 -10.02 15.20 -6.25
CA ARG A 122 -10.24 15.80 -7.58
C ARG A 122 -11.71 15.70 -7.95
N GLY A 123 -12.44 16.80 -7.74
CA GLY A 123 -13.89 16.83 -7.95
C GLY A 123 -14.61 15.88 -7.01
N ARG A 124 -15.33 14.91 -7.58
CA ARG A 124 -16.04 13.86 -6.83
C ARG A 124 -15.16 12.67 -6.44
N PHE A 125 -13.99 12.51 -7.07
CA PHE A 125 -13.11 11.38 -6.80
C PHE A 125 -12.17 11.71 -5.63
N LYS A 126 -12.28 10.92 -4.55
CA LYS A 126 -11.23 10.74 -3.55
C LYS A 126 -10.31 9.63 -4.05
N GLY A 127 -9.02 9.74 -3.80
CA GLY A 127 -8.09 8.65 -4.10
C GLY A 127 -6.81 8.75 -3.28
N ALA A 128 -6.40 7.62 -2.72
CA ALA A 128 -5.10 7.48 -2.09
C ALA A 128 -4.00 7.46 -3.17
N ARG A 129 -2.98 8.28 -2.99
CA ARG A 129 -1.80 8.29 -3.85
C ARG A 129 -0.59 7.80 -3.07
N ILE A 130 -0.12 6.64 -3.48
CA ILE A 130 1.06 5.97 -2.92
C ILE A 130 2.23 6.20 -3.88
N LYS A 131 3.18 7.07 -3.51
CA LYS A 131 4.28 7.43 -4.43
C LYS A 131 5.18 6.21 -4.67
N GLY A 132 5.41 5.88 -5.95
CA GLY A 132 6.26 4.75 -6.33
C GLY A 132 5.60 3.37 -6.23
N ARG A 133 4.29 3.31 -5.93
CA ARG A 133 3.47 2.10 -6.05
C ARG A 133 2.20 2.42 -6.84
N MET A 134 1.60 1.39 -7.43
CA MET A 134 0.24 1.47 -7.93
C MET A 134 -0.70 1.10 -6.78
N HIS A 135 -1.68 1.95 -6.51
CA HIS A 135 -2.86 1.52 -5.75
C HIS A 135 -3.97 1.23 -6.77
N LEU A 136 -4.64 0.09 -6.61
CA LEU A 136 -5.73 -0.33 -7.45
C LEU A 136 -6.91 -0.75 -6.57
N ASP A 137 -7.89 0.15 -6.46
CA ASP A 137 -9.18 -0.15 -5.88
C ASP A 137 -10.05 -0.91 -6.88
N LEU A 138 -10.48 -2.11 -6.48
CA LEU A 138 -11.28 -2.99 -7.33
C LEU A 138 -12.75 -2.58 -7.39
N TYR A 139 -13.29 -1.83 -6.41
CA TYR A 139 -14.71 -1.49 -6.38
C TYR A 139 -15.14 -0.64 -7.59
N PRO A 140 -14.48 0.50 -7.92
CA PRO A 140 -14.80 1.26 -9.12
C PRO A 140 -14.59 0.46 -10.40
N PHE A 141 -13.58 -0.42 -10.43
CA PHE A 141 -13.31 -1.28 -11.57
C PHE A 141 -14.49 -2.20 -11.83
N VAL A 142 -14.87 -3.04 -10.86
CA VAL A 142 -15.92 -4.07 -11.01
C VAL A 142 -17.31 -3.46 -11.25
N THR A 143 -17.62 -2.32 -10.63
CA THR A 143 -18.96 -1.70 -10.72
C THR A 143 -19.22 -0.95 -12.04
N HIS A 144 -18.17 -0.61 -12.77
CA HIS A 144 -18.25 0.16 -14.02
C HIS A 144 -17.76 -0.63 -15.24
N VAL A 145 -17.56 -1.95 -15.12
CA VAL A 145 -17.41 -2.87 -16.27
C VAL A 145 -18.77 -3.25 -16.85
#